data_AF-A0A9D8WLZ2-F1
#
_entry.id   AF-A0A9D8WLZ2-F1
#
_cell.length_a   1.000
_cell.length_b   1.000
_cell.length_c   1.000
_cell.angle_alpha   90.00
_cell.angle_beta   90.00
_cell.angle_gamma   90.00
#
_symmetry.space_group_name_H-M   'P 1'
#
loop_
_entity.id
_entity.type
_entity.pdbx_description
1 polymer ?
#
loop_
_entity_poly.entity_id
_entity_poly.type
_entity_poly.pdbx_seq_one_letter_code
_entity_poly.pdbx_strand_id
1 'polypeptide(L)'
;MILKRIAEAIRRQDWFTVSLEVLIVMIGIFLGLQVNAWNQSRIDRADEAVFLQALYQDVLELEKNSTQLIELRIEELKAIGAASDVLFGRAPWRDLTEIECDSISTSHSPGIVATSLPSWTALRDAGRTNIVRNGDLRRALATLSQKRESLDRIMGIAEFQGHNLLANHPELFEAKPVRTELNDAPERILLHDGNHM
;
A
#
# COMPACT_ATOMS: atom_id res chain seq x y z
N MET A 1 65.97 -41.80 -0.75
CA MET A 1 66.12 -41.49 0.70
C MET A 1 65.75 -40.04 1.07
N ILE A 2 64.76 -39.44 0.41
CA ILE A 2 64.21 -38.14 0.84
C ILE A 2 62.80 -38.33 1.43
N LEU A 3 62.01 -39.21 0.81
CA LEU A 3 60.69 -39.65 1.28
C LEU A 3 60.73 -40.24 2.70
N LYS A 4 61.76 -41.03 3.03
CA LYS A 4 61.92 -41.63 4.37
C LYS A 4 62.23 -40.58 5.44
N ARG A 5 63.08 -39.59 5.12
CA ARG A 5 63.44 -38.49 6.02
C ARG A 5 62.29 -37.49 6.21
N ILE A 6 61.50 -37.23 5.18
CA ILE A 6 60.27 -36.42 5.28
C ILE A 6 59.23 -37.14 6.14
N ALA A 7 59.03 -38.44 5.94
CA ALA A 7 58.13 -39.24 6.78
C ALA A 7 58.57 -39.30 8.25
N GLU A 8 59.88 -39.44 8.51
CA GLU A 8 60.44 -39.39 9.88
C GLU A 8 60.40 -37.98 10.50
N ALA A 9 60.56 -36.93 9.71
CA ALA A 9 60.45 -35.54 10.15
C ALA A 9 58.99 -35.17 10.52
N ILE A 10 58.01 -35.58 9.70
CA ILE A 10 56.58 -35.38 9.98
C ILE A 10 56.14 -36.15 11.23
N ARG A 11 56.71 -37.34 11.48
CA ARG A 11 56.40 -38.17 12.66
C ARG A 11 57.06 -37.68 13.96
N ARG A 12 58.07 -36.81 13.86
CA ARG A 12 58.77 -36.20 15.01
C ARG A 12 58.16 -34.88 15.48
N GLN A 13 57.19 -34.35 14.75
CA GLN A 13 56.55 -33.07 15.04
C GLN A 13 55.31 -33.31 15.90
N ASP A 14 55.08 -32.47 16.91
CA ASP A 14 53.91 -32.52 17.78
C ASP A 14 52.63 -32.18 17.00
N TRP A 15 52.09 -33.16 16.29
CA TRP A 15 50.85 -33.02 15.50
C TRP A 15 49.66 -32.55 16.35
N PHE A 16 49.68 -32.81 17.65
CA PHE A 16 48.70 -32.29 18.60
C PHE A 16 48.73 -30.76 18.66
N THR A 17 49.92 -30.16 18.72
CA THR A 17 50.11 -28.70 18.75
C THR A 17 49.58 -28.06 17.47
N VAL A 18 49.93 -28.63 16.30
CA VAL A 18 49.45 -28.14 15.00
C VAL A 18 47.91 -28.27 14.88
N SER A 19 47.35 -29.38 15.37
CA SER A 19 45.89 -29.58 15.35
C SER A 19 45.17 -28.57 16.24
N LEU A 20 45.74 -28.27 17.41
CA LEU A 20 45.20 -27.28 18.33
C LEU A 20 45.26 -25.87 17.74
N GLU A 21 46.37 -25.50 17.08
CA GLU A 21 46.51 -24.22 16.38
C GLU A 21 45.43 -24.04 15.30
N VAL A 22 45.19 -25.06 14.47
CA VAL A 22 44.14 -25.03 13.44
C VAL A 22 42.74 -24.96 14.06
N LEU A 23 42.50 -25.71 15.13
CA LEU A 23 41.22 -25.71 15.83
C LEU A 23 40.89 -24.32 16.40
N ILE A 24 41.87 -23.64 17.00
CA ILE A 24 41.71 -22.29 17.54
C ILE A 24 41.37 -21.30 16.42
N VAL A 25 42.05 -21.37 15.27
CA VAL A 25 41.74 -20.52 14.11
C VAL A 25 40.32 -20.78 13.59
N MET A 26 39.92 -22.05 13.47
CA MET A 26 38.57 -22.42 13.02
C MET A 26 37.49 -21.91 13.98
N ILE A 27 37.71 -22.03 15.29
CA ILE A 27 36.81 -21.48 16.32
C ILE A 27 36.76 -19.95 16.21
N GLY A 28 37.90 -19.29 16.00
CA GLY A 28 37.96 -17.85 15.82
C GLY A 28 37.11 -17.36 14.64
N ILE A 29 37.26 -18.00 13.47
CA ILE A 29 36.47 -17.68 12.27
C ILE A 29 34.99 -17.96 12.51
N PHE A 30 34.66 -19.12 13.10
CA PHE A 30 33.28 -19.50 13.39
C PHE A 30 32.62 -18.49 14.33
N LEU A 31 33.27 -18.12 15.45
CA LEU A 31 32.76 -17.10 16.37
C LEU A 31 32.58 -15.75 15.68
N GLY A 32 33.52 -15.34 14.82
CA GLY A 32 33.40 -14.12 14.03
C GLY A 32 32.14 -14.11 13.14
N LEU A 33 31.89 -15.21 12.42
CA LEU A 33 30.69 -15.37 11.60
C LEU A 33 29.40 -15.38 12.44
N GLN A 34 29.43 -16.06 13.59
CA GLN A 34 28.29 -16.14 14.50
C GLN A 34 27.94 -14.77 15.12
N VAL A 35 28.93 -13.99 15.54
CA VAL A 35 28.72 -12.62 16.05
C VAL A 35 28.16 -11.73 14.95
N ASN A 36 28.68 -11.84 13.73
CA ASN A 36 28.15 -11.09 12.58
C ASN A 36 26.69 -11.46 12.27
N ALA A 37 26.36 -12.76 12.26
CA ALA A 37 25.00 -13.24 12.04
C ALA A 37 24.03 -12.78 13.15
N TRP A 38 24.49 -12.76 14.40
CA TRP A 38 23.71 -12.23 15.53
C TRP A 38 23.46 -10.72 15.38
N ASN A 39 24.48 -9.95 15.01
CA ASN A 39 24.33 -8.51 14.79
C ASN A 39 23.35 -8.24 13.64
N GLN A 40 23.46 -8.97 12.52
CA GLN A 40 22.52 -8.84 11.40
C GLN A 40 21.09 -9.17 11.83
N SER A 41 20.86 -10.28 12.55
CA SER A 41 19.53 -10.62 13.06
C SER A 41 18.96 -9.56 14.00
N ARG A 42 19.81 -8.89 14.79
CA ARG A 42 19.39 -7.78 15.66
C ARG A 42 18.98 -6.55 14.85
N ILE A 43 19.71 -6.23 13.78
CA ILE A 43 19.35 -5.15 12.85
C ILE A 43 18.02 -5.47 12.15
N ASP A 44 17.87 -6.67 11.61
CA ASP A 44 16.64 -7.09 10.91
C ASP A 44 15.40 -6.99 11.81
N ARG A 45 15.54 -7.30 13.10
CA ARG A 45 14.46 -7.15 14.10
C ARG A 45 14.11 -5.70 14.39
N ALA A 46 15.10 -4.81 14.40
CA ALA A 46 14.85 -3.39 14.58
C ALA A 46 14.12 -2.81 13.36
N ASP A 47 14.56 -3.18 12.16
CA ASP A 47 13.91 -2.79 10.89
C ASP A 47 12.47 -3.32 10.82
N GLU A 48 12.23 -4.58 11.21
CA GLU A 48 10.88 -5.16 11.26
C GLU A 48 9.97 -4.38 12.23
N ALA A 49 10.46 -4.02 13.42
CA ALA A 49 9.68 -3.26 14.39
C ALA A 49 9.29 -1.87 13.86
N VAL A 50 10.23 -1.17 13.22
CA VAL A 50 9.97 0.13 12.59
C VAL A 50 8.94 0.00 11.47
N PHE A 51 9.07 -1.03 10.62
CA PHE A 51 8.09 -1.29 9.57
C PHE A 51 6.70 -1.60 10.14
N LEU A 52 6.59 -2.46 11.15
CA LEU A 52 5.31 -2.83 11.74
C LEU A 52 4.61 -1.63 12.38
N GLN A 53 5.37 -0.70 12.96
CA GLN A 53 4.82 0.56 13.47
C GLN A 53 4.26 1.43 12.34
N ALA A 54 4.99 1.57 11.22
CA ALA A 54 4.51 2.31 10.06
C ALA A 54 3.26 1.65 9.45
N LEU A 55 3.28 0.33 9.27
CA LEU A 55 2.15 -0.46 8.77
C LEU A 55 0.91 -0.29 9.65
N TYR A 56 1.09 -0.24 10.97
CA TYR A 56 -0.03 -0.01 11.88
C TYR A 56 -0.67 1.37 11.66
N GLN A 57 0.14 2.42 11.46
CA GLN A 57 -0.39 3.76 11.14
C GLN A 57 -1.13 3.77 9.79
N ASP A 58 -0.56 3.13 8.77
CA ASP A 58 -1.21 3.01 7.46
C ASP A 58 -2.59 2.34 7.56
N VAL A 59 -2.71 1.30 8.39
CA VAL A 59 -3.97 0.57 8.59
C VAL A 59 -5.01 1.43 9.32
N LEU A 60 -4.60 2.22 10.33
CA LEU A 60 -5.51 3.13 11.03
C LEU A 60 -6.02 4.25 10.11
N GLU A 61 -5.12 4.84 9.33
CA GLU A 61 -5.49 5.87 8.37
C GLU A 61 -6.43 5.31 7.29
N LEU A 62 -6.12 4.10 6.82
CA LEU A 62 -6.96 3.35 5.91
C LEU A 62 -8.37 3.13 6.46
N GLU A 63 -8.49 2.64 7.69
CA GLU A 63 -9.79 2.35 8.32
C GLU A 63 -10.64 3.62 8.47
N LYS A 64 -10.00 4.71 8.91
CA LYS A 64 -10.62 6.04 9.03
C LYS A 64 -11.15 6.53 7.69
N ASN A 65 -10.30 6.53 6.66
CA ASN A 65 -10.65 7.06 5.34
C ASN A 65 -11.67 6.17 4.63
N SER A 66 -11.57 4.85 4.78
CA SER A 66 -12.49 3.90 4.14
C SER A 66 -13.92 4.06 4.66
N THR A 67 -14.12 4.22 5.96
CA THR A 67 -15.47 4.31 6.55
C THR A 67 -16.19 5.57 6.06
N GLN A 68 -15.51 6.71 6.12
CA GLN A 68 -16.05 7.99 5.68
C GLN A 68 -16.38 7.99 4.18
N LEU A 69 -15.51 7.38 3.37
CA LEU A 69 -15.71 7.32 1.92
C LEU A 69 -16.87 6.40 1.52
N ILE A 70 -17.04 5.26 2.20
CA ILE A 70 -18.12 4.31 1.89
C ILE A 70 -19.49 4.94 2.14
N GLU A 71 -19.67 5.64 3.26
CA GLU A 71 -20.95 6.27 3.60
C GLU A 71 -21.35 7.33 2.58
N LEU A 72 -20.44 8.26 2.28
CA LEU A 72 -20.64 9.29 1.25
C LEU A 72 -21.00 8.67 -0.10
N ARG A 73 -20.32 7.57 -0.48
CA ARG A 73 -20.54 6.92 -1.77
C ARG A 73 -21.89 6.21 -1.84
N ILE A 74 -22.35 5.60 -0.75
CA ILE A 74 -23.67 4.98 -0.69
C ILE A 74 -24.76 6.04 -0.88
N GLU A 75 -24.61 7.22 -0.27
CA GLU A 75 -25.55 8.33 -0.44
C GLU A 75 -25.57 8.86 -1.88
N GLU A 76 -24.39 9.06 -2.48
CA GLU A 76 -24.25 9.47 -3.87
C GLU A 76 -24.91 8.47 -4.84
N LEU A 77 -24.66 7.17 -4.67
CA LEU A 77 -25.28 6.13 -5.50
C LEU A 77 -26.80 6.08 -5.35
N LYS A 78 -27.34 6.34 -4.14
CA LYS A 78 -28.78 6.47 -3.92
C LYS A 78 -29.35 7.68 -4.67
N ALA A 79 -28.65 8.82 -4.63
CA ALA A 79 -29.06 10.02 -5.34
C ALA A 79 -29.08 9.81 -6.86
N ILE A 80 -28.03 9.19 -7.41
CA ILE A 80 -27.98 8.81 -8.84
C ILE A 80 -29.14 7.88 -9.19
N GLY A 81 -29.43 6.89 -8.35
CA GLY A 81 -30.55 5.95 -8.55
C GLY A 81 -31.91 6.64 -8.56
N ALA A 82 -32.20 7.46 -7.56
CA ALA A 82 -33.45 8.20 -7.44
C ALA A 82 -33.67 9.17 -8.62
N ALA A 83 -32.60 9.87 -9.02
CA ALA A 83 -32.64 10.78 -10.15
C ALA A 83 -32.81 10.03 -11.48
N SER A 84 -32.15 8.89 -11.64
CA SER A 84 -32.35 8.00 -12.79
C SER A 84 -33.79 7.49 -12.89
N ASP A 85 -34.42 7.14 -11.77
CA ASP A 85 -35.81 6.68 -11.79
C ASP A 85 -36.77 7.77 -12.28
N VAL A 86 -36.54 9.04 -11.92
CA VAL A 86 -37.31 10.18 -12.45
C VAL A 86 -37.04 10.38 -13.95
N LEU A 87 -35.76 10.45 -14.35
CA LEU A 87 -35.36 10.73 -15.74
C LEU A 87 -35.78 9.64 -16.73
N PHE A 88 -35.82 8.39 -16.30
CA PHE A 88 -36.21 7.24 -17.14
C PHE A 88 -37.66 6.80 -16.92
N GLY A 89 -38.49 7.61 -16.25
CA GLY A 89 -39.92 7.37 -16.11
C GLY A 89 -40.31 6.17 -15.23
N ARG A 90 -39.41 5.70 -14.36
CA ARG A 90 -39.68 4.68 -13.35
C ARG A 90 -40.31 5.27 -12.08
N ALA A 91 -40.20 6.58 -11.91
CA ALA A 91 -40.88 7.38 -10.88
C ALA A 91 -41.66 8.54 -11.53
N PRO A 92 -42.65 9.13 -10.83
CA PRO A 92 -43.34 10.33 -11.31
C PRO A 92 -42.37 11.48 -11.60
N TRP A 93 -42.66 12.25 -12.65
CA TRP A 93 -41.87 13.43 -12.99
C TRP A 93 -41.89 14.47 -11.86
N ARG A 94 -40.70 14.97 -11.53
CA ARG A 94 -40.46 16.07 -10.59
C ARG A 94 -39.11 16.70 -10.89
N ASP A 95 -38.89 17.91 -10.36
CA ASP A 95 -37.56 18.50 -10.38
C ASP A 95 -36.59 17.66 -9.52
N LEU A 96 -35.35 17.55 -9.99
CA LEU A 96 -34.27 16.92 -9.24
C LEU A 96 -33.84 17.84 -8.09
N THR A 97 -33.51 17.24 -6.96
CA THR A 97 -32.88 17.97 -5.85
C THR A 97 -31.46 18.38 -6.22
N GLU A 98 -30.87 19.31 -5.47
CA GLU A 98 -29.48 19.75 -5.67
C GLU A 98 -28.50 18.58 -5.58
N ILE A 99 -28.67 17.72 -4.57
CA ILE A 99 -27.83 16.52 -4.37
C ILE A 99 -27.95 15.54 -5.56
N GLU A 100 -29.17 15.34 -6.07
CA GLU A 100 -29.43 14.46 -7.22
C GLU A 100 -28.82 15.01 -8.52
N CYS A 101 -28.95 16.32 -8.74
CA CYS A 101 -28.39 17.00 -9.90
C CYS A 101 -26.86 16.95 -9.88
N ASP A 102 -26.25 17.30 -8.74
CA ASP A 102 -24.80 17.26 -8.54
C ASP A 102 -24.26 15.84 -8.74
N SER A 103 -24.90 14.84 -8.13
CA SER A 103 -24.47 13.44 -8.23
C SER A 103 -24.56 12.89 -9.66
N ILE A 104 -25.57 13.30 -10.45
CA ILE A 104 -25.65 12.96 -11.87
C ILE A 104 -24.54 13.65 -12.66
N SER A 105 -24.27 14.93 -12.40
CA SER A 105 -23.28 15.70 -13.14
C SER A 105 -21.87 15.11 -13.01
N THR A 106 -21.53 14.59 -11.83
CA THR A 106 -20.23 13.96 -11.52
C THR A 106 -20.21 12.45 -11.71
N SER A 107 -21.35 11.82 -12.03
CA SER A 107 -21.48 10.35 -12.18
C SER A 107 -20.51 9.74 -13.20
N HIS A 108 -20.04 10.53 -14.16
CA HIS A 108 -19.06 10.13 -15.17
C HIS A 108 -17.67 9.84 -14.61
N SER A 109 -17.34 10.33 -13.40
CA SER A 109 -16.07 10.12 -12.75
C SER A 109 -16.30 9.48 -11.38
N PRO A 110 -16.29 8.13 -11.28
CA PRO A 110 -16.37 7.49 -9.98
C PRO A 110 -15.13 7.81 -9.17
N GLY A 111 -15.26 8.71 -8.18
CA GLY A 111 -14.20 9.14 -7.26
C GLY A 111 -13.79 8.05 -6.25
N ILE A 112 -13.57 6.82 -6.71
CA ILE A 112 -13.10 5.72 -5.88
C ILE A 112 -11.59 5.86 -5.75
N VAL A 113 -11.15 6.47 -4.66
CA VAL A 113 -9.74 6.47 -4.28
C VAL A 113 -9.45 5.12 -3.63
N ALA A 114 -8.76 4.22 -4.33
CA ALA A 114 -8.26 3.02 -3.70
C ALA A 114 -7.25 3.44 -2.64
N THR A 115 -7.64 3.25 -1.39
CA THR A 115 -6.74 3.50 -0.27
C THR A 115 -5.56 2.54 -0.40
N SER A 116 -4.33 2.95 -0.08
CA SER A 116 -3.12 2.13 -0.21
C SER A 116 -2.50 1.83 1.16
N LEU A 117 -1.45 1.00 1.19
CA LEU A 117 -0.61 0.80 2.38
C LEU A 117 0.82 1.23 2.00
N PRO A 118 1.15 2.53 2.10
CA PRO A 118 2.41 3.07 1.58
C PRO A 118 3.66 2.37 2.11
N SER A 119 3.69 2.01 3.39
CA SER A 119 4.82 1.30 4.01
C SER A 119 5.04 -0.08 3.37
N TRP A 120 3.96 -0.80 3.07
CA TRP A 120 4.03 -2.09 2.39
C TRP A 120 4.49 -1.95 0.94
N THR A 121 3.95 -0.95 0.22
CA THR A 121 4.35 -0.67 -1.16
C THR A 121 5.84 -0.33 -1.23
N ALA A 122 6.34 0.53 -0.34
CA ALA A 122 7.76 0.87 -0.26
C ALA A 122 8.65 -0.37 0.00
N LEU A 123 8.24 -1.27 0.91
CA LEU A 123 8.99 -2.52 1.14
C LEU A 123 8.97 -3.45 -0.07
N ARG A 124 7.81 -3.58 -0.73
CA ARG A 124 7.65 -4.40 -1.93
C ARG A 124 8.53 -3.90 -3.06
N ASP A 125 8.48 -2.60 -3.32
CA ASP A 125 9.20 -1.96 -4.41
C ASP A 125 10.72 -1.95 -4.17
N ALA A 126 11.14 -1.86 -2.90
CA ALA A 126 12.53 -2.07 -2.50
C ALA A 126 12.99 -3.53 -2.52
N GLY A 127 12.09 -4.50 -2.77
CA GLY A 127 12.41 -5.93 -2.72
C GLY A 127 12.71 -6.47 -1.32
N ARG A 128 12.34 -5.74 -0.26
CA ARG A 128 12.69 -6.03 1.15
C ARG A 128 11.54 -6.67 1.94
N THR A 129 10.60 -7.34 1.28
CA THR A 129 9.44 -7.99 1.94
C THR A 129 9.82 -9.08 2.94
N ASN A 130 11.03 -9.63 2.83
CA ASN A 130 11.57 -10.63 3.75
C ASN A 130 11.84 -10.10 5.17
N ILE A 131 11.84 -8.78 5.38
CA ILE A 131 11.91 -8.15 6.72
C ILE A 131 10.73 -8.60 7.59
N VAL A 132 9.57 -8.81 6.99
CA VAL A 132 8.39 -9.32 7.70
C VAL A 132 8.56 -10.81 7.96
N ARG A 133 9.02 -11.19 9.15
CA ARG A 133 9.34 -12.59 9.49
C ARG A 133 8.11 -13.47 9.53
N ASN A 134 6.97 -12.91 9.93
CA ASN A 134 5.70 -13.61 9.91
C ASN A 134 5.24 -13.87 8.47
N GLY A 135 5.34 -15.13 8.03
CA GLY A 135 4.96 -15.53 6.67
C GLY A 135 3.46 -15.40 6.38
N ASP A 136 2.60 -15.52 7.39
CA ASP A 136 1.16 -15.34 7.23
C ASP A 136 0.82 -13.86 7.02
N LEU A 137 1.41 -12.97 7.82
CA LEU A 137 1.25 -11.52 7.65
C LEU A 137 1.73 -11.08 6.26
N ARG A 138 2.90 -11.57 5.83
CA ARG A 138 3.45 -11.25 4.50
C ARG A 138 2.53 -11.71 3.37
N ARG A 139 1.95 -12.91 3.48
CA ARG A 139 0.97 -13.43 2.51
C ARG A 139 -0.32 -12.62 2.50
N ALA A 140 -0.81 -12.23 3.68
CA ALA A 140 -2.00 -11.39 3.81
C ALA A 140 -1.81 -10.02 3.15
N LEU A 141 -0.67 -9.37 3.40
CA LEU A 141 -0.31 -8.09 2.78
C LEU A 141 -0.16 -8.18 1.27
N ALA A 142 0.50 -9.24 0.77
CA ALA A 142 0.60 -9.51 -0.66
C ALA A 142 -0.78 -9.71 -1.31
N THR A 143 -1.66 -10.48 -0.67
CA THR A 143 -3.03 -10.72 -1.17
C THR A 143 -3.85 -9.44 -1.18
N LEU A 144 -3.78 -8.63 -0.13
CA LEU A 144 -4.46 -7.34 -0.05
C LEU A 144 -3.97 -6.39 -1.15
N SER A 145 -2.65 -6.29 -1.34
CA SER A 145 -2.03 -5.47 -2.38
C SER A 145 -2.46 -5.91 -3.78
N GLN A 146 -2.50 -7.21 -4.06
CA GLN A 146 -2.96 -7.75 -5.33
C GLN A 146 -4.45 -7.41 -5.59
N LYS A 147 -5.31 -7.58 -4.58
CA LYS A 147 -6.74 -7.24 -4.70
C LYS A 147 -6.92 -5.75 -4.99
N ARG A 148 -6.15 -4.88 -4.33
CA ARG A 148 -6.21 -3.43 -4.58
C ARG A 148 -5.71 -3.05 -5.97
N GLU A 149 -4.57 -3.58 -6.39
CA GLU A 149 -4.06 -3.32 -7.74
C GLU A 149 -5.06 -3.81 -8.81
N SER A 150 -5.76 -4.93 -8.56
CA SER A 150 -6.81 -5.38 -9.47
C SER A 150 -8.00 -4.42 -9.53
N LEU A 151 -8.38 -3.83 -8.39
CA LEU A 151 -9.42 -2.79 -8.33
C LEU A 151 -8.98 -1.54 -9.10
N ASP A 152 -7.78 -1.04 -8.83
CA ASP A 152 -7.21 0.12 -9.52
C ASP A 152 -7.12 -0.09 -11.02
N ARG A 153 -6.74 -1.30 -11.45
CA ARG A 153 -6.69 -1.66 -12.86
C ARG A 153 -8.08 -1.72 -13.48
N ILE A 154 -9.07 -2.29 -12.79
CA ILE A 154 -10.46 -2.28 -13.28
C ILE A 154 -10.96 -0.85 -13.39
N MET A 155 -10.68 0.00 -12.39
CA MET A 155 -11.03 1.41 -12.38
C MET A 155 -10.32 2.20 -13.49
N GLY A 156 -9.05 1.94 -13.75
CA GLY A 156 -8.26 2.63 -14.78
C GLY A 156 -8.56 2.17 -16.20
N ILE A 157 -8.89 0.88 -16.41
CA ILE A 157 -9.38 0.37 -17.71
C ILE A 157 -10.82 0.82 -17.92
N ALA A 158 -11.61 0.87 -16.86
CA ALA A 158 -12.88 1.59 -16.83
C ALA A 158 -12.63 3.09 -16.68
N GLU A 159 -11.76 3.66 -17.53
CA GLU A 159 -11.97 5.02 -18.03
C GLU A 159 -13.44 5.07 -18.41
N PHE A 160 -14.21 5.60 -17.49
CA PHE A 160 -15.64 5.46 -17.49
C PHE A 160 -16.04 6.04 -18.85
N GLN A 161 -16.67 5.24 -19.71
CA GLN A 161 -17.38 5.77 -20.87
C GLN A 161 -18.57 6.66 -20.45
N GLY A 162 -18.54 7.17 -19.22
CA GLY A 162 -19.44 8.17 -18.71
C GLY A 162 -19.29 9.41 -19.55
N HIS A 163 -20.40 9.81 -20.14
CA HIS A 163 -20.52 11.10 -20.76
C HIS A 163 -20.50 12.14 -19.65
N ASN A 164 -19.53 13.06 -19.66
CA ASN A 164 -19.55 14.22 -18.79
C ASN A 164 -20.75 15.08 -19.18
N LEU A 165 -21.87 14.87 -18.51
CA LEU A 165 -23.16 15.49 -18.85
C LEU A 165 -23.07 17.01 -18.71
N LEU A 166 -22.34 17.52 -17.72
CA LEU A 166 -22.13 18.94 -17.53
C LEU A 166 -21.37 19.58 -18.70
N ALA A 167 -20.32 18.92 -19.17
CA ALA A 167 -19.52 19.41 -20.29
C ALA A 167 -20.23 19.25 -21.65
N ASN A 168 -20.97 18.15 -21.82
CA ASN A 168 -21.61 17.81 -23.10
C ASN A 168 -22.99 18.46 -23.29
N HIS A 169 -23.68 18.78 -22.19
CA HIS A 169 -25.02 19.35 -22.16
C HIS A 169 -25.13 20.51 -21.16
N PRO A 170 -24.32 21.57 -21.29
CA PRO A 170 -24.35 22.70 -20.36
C PRO A 170 -25.72 23.39 -20.30
N GLU A 171 -26.53 23.26 -21.35
CA GLU A 171 -27.91 23.78 -21.41
C GLU A 171 -28.87 23.12 -20.40
N LEU A 172 -28.52 21.94 -19.88
CA LEU A 172 -29.34 21.21 -18.92
C LEU A 172 -28.97 21.50 -17.46
N PHE A 173 -27.88 22.23 -17.21
CA PHE A 173 -27.36 22.51 -15.87
C PHE A 173 -27.31 24.01 -15.59
N GLU A 174 -28.02 24.46 -14.55
CA GLU A 174 -27.94 25.83 -14.07
C GLU A 174 -26.99 25.91 -12.88
N ALA A 175 -25.82 26.53 -13.08
CA ALA A 175 -24.85 26.72 -12.00
C ALA A 175 -25.38 27.72 -10.98
N LYS A 176 -25.81 27.24 -9.80
CA LYS A 176 -26.11 28.12 -8.67
C LYS A 176 -24.80 28.56 -8.02
N PRO A 177 -24.57 29.87 -7.81
CA PRO A 177 -23.41 30.32 -7.06
C PRO A 177 -23.52 29.79 -5.62
N VAL A 178 -22.62 28.86 -5.27
CA VAL A 178 -22.48 28.37 -3.89
C VAL A 178 -22.15 29.57 -3.02
N ARG A 179 -23.08 29.95 -2.14
CA ARG A 179 -22.84 31.00 -1.13
C ARG A 179 -22.02 30.35 -0.03
N THR A 180 -20.70 30.34 -0.19
CA THR A 180 -19.78 29.81 0.81
C THR A 180 -19.78 30.74 2.02
N GLU A 181 -20.62 30.43 3.01
CA GLU A 181 -20.33 30.82 4.40
C GLU A 181 -19.16 29.93 4.89
N LEU A 182 -17.96 30.24 4.39
CA LEU A 182 -16.71 29.79 4.96
C LEU A 182 -16.63 30.40 6.37
N ASN A 183 -17.09 29.68 7.40
CA ASN A 183 -16.60 29.90 8.76
C ASN A 183 -16.83 28.79 9.79
N ASP A 184 -17.56 27.70 9.51
CA ASP A 184 -17.82 26.69 10.56
C ASP A 184 -17.89 25.21 10.08
N ALA A 185 -16.89 24.72 9.33
CA ALA A 185 -16.72 23.27 9.15
C ALA A 185 -15.25 22.87 8.85
N PRO A 186 -14.80 21.70 9.36
CA PRO A 186 -13.39 21.36 9.50
C PRO A 186 -12.73 21.11 8.14
N GLU A 187 -11.46 21.53 8.02
CA GLU A 187 -10.52 21.31 6.91
C GLU A 187 -10.89 20.11 6.03
N ARG A 188 -11.70 20.37 5.00
CA ARG A 188 -12.02 19.37 3.99
C ARG A 188 -10.83 19.35 3.04
N ILE A 189 -10.19 18.18 3.02
CA ILE A 189 -9.09 17.73 2.18
C ILE A 189 -9.16 18.40 0.80
N LEU A 190 -8.19 19.29 0.56
CA LEU A 190 -7.86 19.82 -0.75
C LEU A 190 -7.51 18.62 -1.64
N LEU A 191 -8.41 18.26 -2.56
CA LEU A 191 -8.05 17.43 -3.69
C LEU A 191 -7.06 18.23 -4.52
N HIS A 192 -5.83 17.75 -4.49
CA HIS A 192 -4.67 18.32 -5.15
C HIS A 192 -5.01 18.58 -6.61
N ASP A 193 -4.90 19.84 -7.00
CA ASP A 193 -4.90 20.30 -8.38
C ASP A 193 -3.74 19.57 -9.09
N GLY A 194 -4.09 18.62 -9.94
CA GLY A 194 -3.18 17.80 -10.73
C GLY A 194 -3.09 18.35 -12.15
N ASN A 195 -2.68 19.62 -12.27
CA ASN A 195 -2.32 20.19 -13.55
C ASN A 195 -0.99 19.59 -14.00
N HIS A 196 -1.00 18.85 -15.12
CA HIS A 196 0.22 18.44 -15.80
C HIS A 196 0.81 19.65 -16.55
N MET A 197 1.88 20.24 -16.02
CA MET A 197 3.08 20.70 -16.75
C MET A 197 4.17 21.13 -15.77
#